data_AF-A0A4U8RZ41-F1
#
_entry.id   AF-A0A4U8RZ41-F1
#
_cell.length_a   1.000
_cell.length_b   1.000
_cell.length_c   1.000
_cell.angle_alpha   90.00
_cell.angle_beta   90.00
_cell.angle_gamma   90.00
#
_symmetry.space_group_name_H-M   'P 1'
#
loop_
_entity.id
_entity.type
_entity.pdbx_description
1 polymer ?
#
loop_
_entity_poly.entity_id
_entity_poly.type
_entity_poly.pdbx_seq_one_letter_code
_entity_poly.pdbx_strand_id
1 'polypeptide(L)'
;MLNVPYRAFSLRDTSTYKPTLIWLSISFVFAFICVLPFYMQWFLQICGVADIPLFLATLLGLFSIASVLFTPRERRFSVGFFIGILWFYWITLGMRYFDMSVLIPVVVILIGLFVGFVFYIILWCDCFILRFIFLLSLSYLTPLGFDWIVLESVFAYSYMGVDKLSFAFIILGLWFFVKYQSWWRLFSILCLAIAIDWQSFVKETPQIPYQLQVYTSSQTFEFNQIPLKIKLIQSNVSQDLKTRSEEIVAIFAEHIQSVRNAINEGYDVVVLPESAFYAPLHWNYNGFVPYDELLGLSNEIVIIVGALRDEENTEGDPSYFNSTFKFENGVVSFYDKVLLVPFGEYIPSFFTPLANLFFEGLGGFSAGSDFGYFDIKGVRFKNAICYEGTNKGFYADNPQYVIMTSNNAWFVPSIEPIVQKNLMKYYARLHKSIIFHATNRSPAEVIGY
;
A
#
# COMPACT_ATOMS: atom_id res chain seq x y z
N MET A 1 -25.72 -18.01 44.17
CA MET A 1 -24.55 -17.09 44.15
C MET A 1 -23.30 -17.94 44.36
N LEU A 2 -22.56 -18.24 43.30
CA LEU A 2 -21.25 -18.89 43.44
C LEU A 2 -20.23 -17.80 43.79
N ASN A 3 -19.84 -17.74 45.06
CA ASN A 3 -18.72 -16.93 45.54
C ASN A 3 -17.43 -17.52 44.94
N VAL A 4 -17.08 -17.11 43.73
CA VAL A 4 -15.72 -17.30 43.23
C VAL A 4 -14.87 -16.24 43.92
N PRO A 5 -13.94 -16.61 44.82
CA PRO A 5 -13.13 -15.62 45.52
C PRO A 5 -12.32 -14.82 44.49
N TYR A 6 -12.54 -13.51 44.46
CA TYR A 6 -11.72 -12.60 43.67
C TYR A 6 -10.27 -12.72 44.12
N ARG A 7 -9.41 -13.33 43.29
CA ARG A 7 -7.96 -13.32 43.48
C ARG A 7 -7.41 -12.09 42.78
N ALA A 8 -6.82 -11.18 43.55
CA ALA A 8 -6.11 -10.03 42.99
C ALA A 8 -4.97 -10.50 42.08
N PHE A 9 -4.77 -9.80 40.96
CA PHE A 9 -3.67 -10.05 40.03
C PHE A 9 -2.32 -9.93 40.75
N SER A 10 -1.44 -10.92 40.61
CA SER A 10 -0.11 -10.93 41.21
C SER A 10 0.92 -11.51 40.24
N LEU A 11 1.95 -10.73 39.90
CA LEU A 11 3.09 -11.21 39.10
C LEU A 11 3.88 -12.35 39.78
N ARG A 12 3.69 -12.54 41.10
CA ARG A 12 4.36 -13.59 41.89
C ARG A 12 3.61 -14.92 41.91
N ASP A 13 2.32 -14.94 41.53
CA ASP A 13 1.50 -16.14 41.49
C ASP A 13 0.98 -16.39 40.07
N THR A 14 1.57 -17.41 39.43
CA THR A 14 1.22 -17.83 38.07
C THR A 14 -0.27 -18.13 37.91
N SER A 15 -0.95 -18.61 38.95
CA SER A 15 -2.38 -18.93 38.87
C SER A 15 -3.27 -17.70 38.64
N THR A 16 -2.77 -16.50 38.96
CA THR A 16 -3.54 -15.25 38.85
C THR A 16 -3.46 -14.59 37.47
N TYR A 17 -2.36 -14.77 36.73
CA TYR A 17 -2.18 -14.15 35.41
C TYR A 17 -2.14 -15.14 34.24
N LYS A 18 -1.79 -16.41 34.48
CA LYS A 18 -1.67 -17.43 33.42
C LYS A 18 -2.96 -17.61 32.61
N PRO A 19 -4.17 -17.64 33.20
CA PRO A 19 -5.41 -17.74 32.42
C PRO A 19 -5.59 -16.56 31.45
N THR A 20 -5.33 -15.34 31.92
CA THR A 20 -5.39 -14.11 31.11
C THR A 20 -4.34 -14.12 30.01
N LEU A 21 -3.12 -14.56 30.31
CA LEU A 21 -2.05 -14.66 29.31
C LEU A 21 -2.39 -15.67 28.21
N ILE A 22 -2.84 -16.87 28.58
CA ILE A 22 -3.30 -17.89 27.62
C ILE A 22 -4.45 -17.32 26.76
N TRP A 23 -5.38 -16.62 27.40
CA TRP A 23 -6.48 -15.98 26.69
C TRP A 23 -5.96 -14.94 25.68
N LEU A 24 -5.07 -14.02 26.08
CA LEU A 24 -4.50 -13.03 25.16
C LEU A 24 -3.67 -13.68 24.04
N SER A 25 -2.88 -14.72 24.34
CA SER A 25 -2.09 -15.44 23.35
C SER A 25 -2.96 -16.08 22.27
N ILE A 26 -4.10 -16.67 22.63
CA ILE A 26 -5.03 -17.24 21.64
C ILE A 26 -5.59 -16.12 20.74
N SER A 27 -6.01 -14.99 21.31
CA SER A 27 -6.50 -13.85 20.51
C SER A 27 -5.41 -13.30 19.59
N PHE A 28 -4.17 -13.23 20.06
CA PHE A 28 -3.02 -12.85 19.25
C PHE A 28 -2.78 -13.83 18.11
N VAL A 29 -2.88 -15.15 18.34
CA VAL A 29 -2.71 -16.16 17.26
C VAL A 29 -3.76 -15.98 16.16
N PHE A 30 -5.03 -15.75 16.51
CA PHE A 30 -6.08 -15.45 15.54
C PHE A 30 -5.76 -14.21 14.70
N ALA A 31 -5.35 -13.13 15.36
CA ALA A 31 -4.94 -11.90 14.70
C ALA A 31 -3.70 -12.07 13.82
N PHE A 32 -2.69 -12.79 14.30
CA PHE A 32 -1.47 -13.07 13.57
C PHE A 32 -1.74 -13.89 12.31
N ILE A 33 -2.61 -14.91 12.39
CA ILE A 33 -3.03 -15.68 11.21
C ILE A 33 -3.74 -14.78 10.18
N CYS A 34 -4.53 -13.79 10.63
CA CYS A 34 -5.20 -12.84 9.73
C CYS A 34 -4.20 -12.03 8.89
N VAL A 35 -3.10 -11.58 9.49
CA VAL A 35 -2.08 -10.74 8.80
C VAL A 35 -0.92 -11.54 8.22
N LEU A 36 -0.86 -12.85 8.49
CA LEU A 36 0.25 -13.73 8.10
C LEU A 36 0.63 -13.68 6.61
N PRO A 37 -0.31 -13.54 5.64
CA PRO A 37 0.06 -13.38 4.24
C PRO A 37 1.08 -12.25 3.99
N PHE A 38 0.89 -11.08 4.62
CA PHE A 38 1.78 -9.92 4.44
C PHE A 38 3.13 -10.13 5.14
N TYR A 39 3.12 -10.67 6.35
CA TYR A 39 4.36 -10.95 7.08
C TYR A 39 5.18 -12.05 6.40
N MET A 40 4.53 -13.04 5.79
CA MET A 40 5.22 -14.07 5.01
C MET A 40 5.85 -13.47 3.75
N GLN A 41 5.11 -12.64 3.01
CA GLN A 41 5.64 -11.90 1.86
C GLN A 41 6.84 -11.02 2.26
N TRP A 42 6.73 -10.30 3.38
CA TRP A 42 7.81 -9.48 3.93
C TRP A 42 9.06 -10.32 4.25
N PHE A 43 8.88 -11.44 4.93
CA PHE A 43 9.95 -12.38 5.25
C PHE A 43 10.63 -12.93 3.99
N LEU A 44 9.84 -13.32 2.98
CA LEU A 44 10.35 -13.82 1.71
C LEU A 44 11.19 -12.78 0.97
N GLN A 45 10.78 -11.51 0.97
CA GLN A 45 11.57 -10.43 0.38
C GLN A 45 12.92 -10.22 1.09
N ILE A 46 12.96 -10.32 2.42
CA ILE A 46 14.22 -10.31 3.18
C ILE A 46 15.12 -11.47 2.76
N CYS A 47 14.54 -12.63 2.42
CA CYS A 47 15.25 -13.79 1.89
C CYS A 47 15.58 -13.70 0.38
N GLY A 48 15.30 -12.57 -0.28
CA GLY A 48 15.59 -12.37 -1.71
C GLY A 48 14.55 -12.94 -2.67
N VAL A 49 13.38 -13.34 -2.18
CA VAL A 49 12.25 -13.81 -3.00
C VAL A 49 11.28 -12.64 -3.21
N ALA A 50 11.13 -12.18 -4.46
CA ALA A 50 10.35 -10.99 -4.79
C ALA A 50 8.86 -11.10 -4.44
N ASP A 51 8.26 -12.25 -4.77
CA ASP A 51 6.84 -12.55 -4.60
C ASP A 51 6.61 -13.90 -3.92
N ILE A 52 5.59 -13.93 -3.07
CA ILE A 52 5.12 -15.13 -2.40
C ILE A 52 4.61 -16.13 -3.43
N PRO A 53 4.99 -17.43 -3.34
CA PRO A 53 4.45 -18.43 -4.23
C PRO A 53 2.92 -18.48 -4.17
N LEU A 54 2.26 -18.48 -5.34
CA LEU A 54 0.79 -18.39 -5.45
C LEU A 54 0.05 -19.43 -4.60
N PHE A 55 0.58 -20.67 -4.53
CA PHE A 55 0.01 -21.73 -3.69
C PHE A 55 0.08 -21.38 -2.19
N LEU A 56 1.22 -20.87 -1.73
CA LEU A 56 1.41 -20.48 -0.33
C LEU A 56 0.50 -19.30 0.03
N ALA A 57 0.43 -18.29 -0.83
CA ALA A 57 -0.48 -17.16 -0.66
C ALA A 57 -1.95 -17.60 -0.62
N THR A 58 -2.36 -18.54 -1.49
CA THR A 58 -3.70 -19.12 -1.48
C THR A 58 -4.02 -19.77 -0.13
N LEU A 59 -3.11 -20.60 0.38
CA LEU A 59 -3.28 -21.29 1.65
C LEU A 59 -3.34 -20.30 2.82
N LEU A 60 -2.42 -19.33 2.88
CA LEU A 60 -2.39 -18.32 3.94
C LEU A 60 -3.59 -17.38 3.88
N GLY A 61 -4.07 -17.04 2.67
CA GLY A 61 -5.29 -16.25 2.48
C GLY A 61 -6.52 -16.98 3.03
N LEU A 62 -6.68 -18.27 2.74
CA LEU A 62 -7.77 -19.07 3.30
C LEU A 62 -7.71 -19.13 4.83
N PHE A 63 -6.51 -19.29 5.42
CA PHE A 63 -6.35 -19.24 6.87
C PHE A 63 -6.64 -17.87 7.46
N SER A 64 -6.25 -16.80 6.79
CA SER A 64 -6.54 -15.42 7.19
C SER A 64 -8.05 -15.18 7.29
N ILE A 65 -8.81 -15.55 6.25
CA ILE A 65 -10.27 -15.41 6.27
C ILE A 65 -10.90 -16.33 7.31
N ALA A 66 -10.41 -17.56 7.46
CA ALA A 66 -10.91 -18.49 8.46
C ALA A 66 -10.69 -17.97 9.89
N SER A 67 -9.57 -17.30 10.19
CA SER A 67 -9.33 -16.77 11.54
C SER A 67 -10.35 -15.70 11.91
N VAL A 68 -10.67 -14.77 11.00
CA VAL A 68 -11.72 -13.78 11.24
C VAL A 68 -13.11 -14.44 11.28
N LEU A 69 -13.43 -15.28 10.29
CA LEU A 69 -14.74 -15.94 10.15
C LEU A 69 -15.09 -16.82 11.35
N PHE A 70 -14.10 -17.42 12.03
CA PHE A 70 -14.31 -18.31 13.19
C PHE A 70 -13.79 -17.73 14.51
N THR A 71 -13.54 -16.42 14.58
CA THR A 71 -13.18 -15.74 15.84
C THR A 71 -14.22 -16.02 16.93
N PRO A 72 -13.85 -16.52 18.12
CA PRO A 72 -14.80 -16.78 19.21
C PRO A 72 -15.47 -15.50 19.74
N ARG A 73 -16.74 -15.61 20.16
CA ARG A 73 -17.57 -14.49 20.63
C ARG A 73 -16.89 -13.66 21.73
N GLU A 74 -16.27 -14.33 22.68
CA GLU A 74 -15.63 -13.69 23.82
C GLU A 74 -14.35 -12.94 23.43
N ARG A 75 -13.78 -13.18 22.23
CA ARG A 75 -12.46 -12.70 21.81
C ARG A 75 -12.47 -11.60 20.76
N ARG A 76 -13.64 -11.23 20.23
CA ARG A 76 -13.76 -10.33 19.08
C ARG A 76 -13.03 -9.01 19.24
N PHE A 77 -13.16 -8.41 20.42
CA PHE A 77 -12.46 -7.17 20.74
C PHE A 77 -10.94 -7.37 20.72
N SER A 78 -10.43 -8.39 21.42
CA SER A 78 -8.98 -8.60 21.51
C SER A 78 -8.36 -9.07 20.20
N VAL A 79 -9.06 -9.86 19.40
CA VAL A 79 -8.64 -10.21 18.04
C VAL A 79 -8.60 -8.97 17.16
N GLY A 80 -9.68 -8.16 17.13
CA GLY A 80 -9.68 -6.89 16.38
C GLY A 80 -8.60 -5.92 16.87
N PHE A 81 -8.34 -5.87 18.17
CA PHE A 81 -7.28 -5.04 18.75
C PHE A 81 -5.89 -5.43 18.24
N PHE A 82 -5.57 -6.72 18.29
CA PHE A 82 -4.29 -7.21 17.77
C PHE A 82 -4.20 -7.11 16.24
N ILE A 83 -5.30 -7.31 15.50
CA ILE A 83 -5.33 -7.06 14.05
C ILE A 83 -5.01 -5.59 13.78
N GLY A 84 -5.66 -4.66 14.51
CA GLY A 84 -5.40 -3.23 14.36
C GLY A 84 -3.93 -2.87 14.57
N ILE A 85 -3.30 -3.43 15.60
CA ILE A 85 -1.87 -3.20 15.83
C ILE A 85 -1.02 -3.82 14.71
N LEU A 86 -1.17 -5.11 14.46
CA LEU A 86 -0.29 -5.84 13.53
C LEU A 86 -0.45 -5.34 12.07
N TRP A 87 -1.66 -4.91 11.70
CA TRP A 87 -1.94 -4.42 10.35
C TRP A 87 -1.48 -2.99 10.15
N PHE A 88 -1.57 -2.11 11.17
CA PHE A 88 -1.43 -0.66 11.01
C PHE A 88 -0.33 0.01 11.84
N TYR A 89 0.46 -0.73 12.63
CA TYR A 89 1.49 -0.10 13.46
C TYR A 89 2.41 0.85 12.66
N TRP A 90 2.69 0.50 11.41
CA TRP A 90 3.56 1.22 10.50
C TRP A 90 3.09 2.66 10.20
N ILE A 91 1.78 2.95 10.25
CA ILE A 91 1.24 4.30 10.01
C ILE A 91 1.90 5.32 10.95
N THR A 92 2.18 4.90 12.19
CA THR A 92 2.74 5.79 13.21
C THR A 92 4.23 6.06 13.02
N LEU A 93 4.94 5.27 12.21
CA LEU A 93 6.39 5.42 12.04
C LEU A 93 6.78 6.76 11.40
N GLY A 94 5.91 7.36 10.60
CA GLY A 94 6.15 8.68 10.02
C GLY A 94 6.36 9.78 11.07
N MET A 95 5.79 9.63 12.28
CA MET A 95 5.93 10.59 13.39
C MET A 95 7.37 10.79 13.85
N ARG A 96 8.29 9.87 13.52
CA ARG A 96 9.71 9.99 13.86
C ARG A 96 10.42 11.14 13.14
N TYR A 97 9.85 11.62 12.04
CA TYR A 97 10.41 12.72 11.24
C TYR A 97 9.89 14.10 11.66
N PHE A 98 8.99 14.15 12.64
CA PHE A 98 8.34 15.37 13.13
C PHE A 98 8.56 15.57 14.63
N ASP A 99 9.62 15.00 15.21
CA ASP A 99 9.90 15.01 16.67
C ASP A 99 8.76 14.47 17.55
N MET A 100 7.86 13.66 16.97
CA MET A 100 6.67 13.11 17.62
C MET A 100 6.81 11.63 17.96
N SER A 101 8.04 11.10 18.00
CA SER A 101 8.33 9.67 18.28
C SER A 101 7.69 9.15 19.57
N VAL A 102 7.53 10.01 20.59
CA VAL A 102 6.91 9.64 21.89
C VAL A 102 5.44 9.25 21.73
N LEU A 103 4.74 9.75 20.71
CA LEU A 103 3.33 9.46 20.47
C LEU A 103 3.11 8.12 19.76
N ILE A 104 4.16 7.51 19.17
CA ILE A 104 4.06 6.27 18.40
C ILE A 104 3.33 5.16 19.19
N PRO A 105 3.77 4.76 20.41
CA PRO A 105 3.09 3.68 21.14
C PRO A 105 1.64 4.01 21.49
N VAL A 106 1.35 5.29 21.77
CA VAL A 106 0.00 5.75 22.12
C VAL A 106 -0.93 5.60 20.92
N VAL A 107 -0.51 6.07 19.75
CA VAL A 107 -1.31 6.03 18.53
C VAL A 107 -1.51 4.60 18.04
N VAL A 108 -0.49 3.72 18.17
CA VAL A 108 -0.63 2.28 17.89
C VAL A 108 -1.71 1.65 18.76
N ILE A 109 -1.74 1.96 20.05
CA ILE A 109 -2.78 1.47 20.97
C ILE A 109 -4.15 2.02 20.57
N LEU A 110 -4.26 3.31 20.22
CA LEU A 110 -5.52 3.91 19.78
C LEU A 110 -6.08 3.25 18.50
N ILE A 111 -5.22 2.97 17.52
CA ILE A 111 -5.60 2.24 16.31
C ILE A 111 -6.08 0.82 16.68
N GLY A 112 -5.37 0.13 17.56
CA GLY A 112 -5.80 -1.16 18.09
C GLY A 112 -7.19 -1.08 18.75
N LEU A 113 -7.42 -0.09 19.63
CA LEU A 113 -8.71 0.09 20.30
C LEU A 113 -9.85 0.35 19.31
N PHE A 114 -9.59 1.18 18.29
CA PHE A 114 -10.55 1.47 17.23
C PHE A 114 -10.96 0.20 16.47
N VAL A 115 -9.99 -0.56 15.94
CA VAL A 115 -10.27 -1.80 15.20
C VAL A 115 -10.89 -2.87 16.10
N GLY A 116 -10.45 -2.95 17.36
CA GLY A 116 -11.04 -3.80 18.39
C GLY A 116 -12.53 -3.52 18.60
N PHE A 117 -12.92 -2.24 18.63
CA PHE A 117 -14.32 -1.83 18.74
C PHE A 117 -15.14 -2.16 17.49
N VAL A 118 -14.59 -1.95 16.30
CA VAL A 118 -15.21 -2.35 15.02
C VAL A 118 -15.54 -3.86 15.03
N PHE A 119 -14.57 -4.70 15.40
CA PHE A 119 -14.77 -6.15 15.47
C PHE A 119 -15.75 -6.54 16.60
N TYR A 120 -15.72 -5.83 17.73
CA TYR A 120 -16.64 -6.08 18.84
C TYR A 120 -18.12 -5.86 18.47
N ILE A 121 -18.42 -4.75 17.80
CA ILE A 121 -19.78 -4.43 17.35
C ILE A 121 -20.23 -5.42 16.28
N ILE A 122 -19.42 -5.61 15.24
CA ILE A 122 -19.95 -6.25 14.03
C ILE A 122 -19.96 -7.77 14.16
N LEU A 123 -18.97 -8.37 14.83
CA LEU A 123 -18.97 -9.81 15.10
C LEU A 123 -19.88 -10.18 16.29
N TRP A 124 -20.87 -9.35 16.69
CA TRP A 124 -21.67 -9.51 17.93
C TRP A 124 -22.39 -10.87 18.09
N CYS A 125 -22.64 -11.61 17.01
CA CYS A 125 -23.16 -12.98 17.05
C CYS A 125 -22.18 -14.00 16.43
N ASP A 126 -22.37 -15.28 16.74
CA ASP A 126 -21.73 -16.40 16.03
C ASP A 126 -22.54 -16.86 14.81
N CYS A 127 -23.46 -16.01 14.35
CA CYS A 127 -24.38 -16.30 13.27
C CYS A 127 -23.73 -16.03 11.91
N PHE A 128 -23.85 -17.00 11.00
CA PHE A 128 -23.21 -16.97 9.68
C PHE A 128 -23.52 -15.69 8.91
N ILE A 129 -24.80 -15.32 8.85
CA ILE A 129 -25.28 -14.21 8.02
C ILE A 129 -24.58 -12.90 8.41
N LEU A 130 -24.47 -12.58 9.70
CA LEU A 130 -23.79 -11.36 10.13
C LEU A 130 -22.29 -11.41 9.84
N ARG A 131 -21.62 -12.56 10.05
CA ARG A 131 -20.19 -12.70 9.74
C ARG A 131 -19.91 -12.62 8.23
N PHE A 132 -20.80 -13.18 7.42
CA PHE A 132 -20.74 -13.13 5.97
C PHE A 132 -20.89 -11.69 5.47
N ILE A 133 -21.93 -10.98 5.92
CA ILE A 133 -22.15 -9.56 5.58
C ILE A 133 -20.96 -8.73 6.06
N PHE A 134 -20.48 -8.95 7.28
CA PHE A 134 -19.32 -8.25 7.84
C PHE A 134 -18.11 -8.33 6.93
N LEU A 135 -17.67 -9.56 6.61
CA LEU A 135 -16.49 -9.78 5.80
C LEU A 135 -16.63 -9.11 4.43
N LEU A 136 -17.77 -9.25 3.76
CA LEU A 136 -18.03 -8.59 2.47
C LEU A 136 -18.08 -7.06 2.57
N SER A 137 -18.50 -6.53 3.72
CA SER A 137 -18.68 -5.09 3.94
C SER A 137 -17.43 -4.36 4.44
N LEU A 138 -16.47 -5.09 5.01
CA LEU A 138 -15.35 -4.49 5.75
C LEU A 138 -14.48 -3.58 4.87
N SER A 139 -14.29 -3.94 3.59
CA SER A 139 -13.52 -3.12 2.65
C SER A 139 -14.17 -1.77 2.31
N TYR A 140 -15.43 -1.53 2.69
CA TYR A 140 -16.10 -0.23 2.52
C TYR A 140 -15.91 0.68 3.74
N LEU A 141 -15.30 0.18 4.81
CA LEU A 141 -14.93 0.99 5.96
C LEU A 141 -13.67 1.77 5.62
N THR A 142 -13.86 3.02 5.17
CA THR A 142 -12.78 3.92 4.74
C THR A 142 -12.68 5.18 5.62
N PRO A 143 -12.40 5.05 6.94
CA PRO A 143 -12.21 6.22 7.79
C PRO A 143 -11.08 7.08 7.24
N LEU A 144 -11.29 8.40 7.21
CA LEU A 144 -10.35 9.37 6.63
C LEU A 144 -10.03 9.12 5.13
N GLY A 145 -10.92 8.42 4.41
CA GLY A 145 -10.75 8.13 2.98
C GLY A 145 -9.72 7.05 2.67
N PHE A 146 -9.10 6.45 3.69
CA PHE A 146 -8.09 5.38 3.53
C PHE A 146 -8.75 4.01 3.35
N ASP A 147 -8.19 3.13 2.51
CA ASP A 147 -8.67 1.74 2.36
C ASP A 147 -8.04 0.88 3.47
N TRP A 148 -8.60 0.96 4.68
CA TRP A 148 -8.01 0.37 5.90
C TRP A 148 -7.90 -1.16 5.83
N ILE A 149 -9.02 -1.86 6.00
CA ILE A 149 -9.03 -3.33 6.08
C ILE A 149 -9.77 -3.89 4.87
N VAL A 150 -9.02 -4.10 3.78
CA VAL A 150 -9.49 -4.83 2.58
C VAL A 150 -9.06 -6.30 2.72
N LEU A 151 -9.89 -7.13 3.34
CA LEU A 151 -9.55 -8.54 3.59
C LEU A 151 -9.40 -9.34 2.30
N GLU A 152 -10.12 -8.99 1.25
CA GLU A 152 -10.03 -9.61 -0.08
C GLU A 152 -8.62 -9.51 -0.66
N SER A 153 -7.89 -8.45 -0.29
CA SER A 153 -6.55 -8.21 -0.80
C SER A 153 -5.58 -9.33 -0.43
N VAL A 154 -5.81 -10.12 0.64
CA VAL A 154 -4.94 -11.28 0.97
C VAL A 154 -4.83 -12.30 -0.16
N PHE A 155 -5.75 -12.25 -1.13
CA PHE A 155 -5.76 -13.11 -2.31
C PHE A 155 -5.09 -12.49 -3.54
N ALA A 156 -4.53 -11.27 -3.45
CA ALA A 156 -3.95 -10.56 -4.60
C ALA A 156 -2.90 -11.39 -5.35
N TYR A 157 -2.00 -12.07 -4.63
CA TYR A 157 -1.00 -12.99 -5.18
C TYR A 157 -1.40 -14.47 -5.03
N SER A 158 -2.67 -14.81 -5.27
CA SER A 158 -3.18 -16.17 -5.08
C SER A 158 -3.97 -16.68 -6.28
N TYR A 159 -4.31 -17.96 -6.28
CA TYR A 159 -5.21 -18.57 -7.27
C TYR A 159 -6.69 -18.22 -7.06
N MET A 160 -7.04 -17.52 -5.99
CA MET A 160 -8.41 -17.11 -5.73
C MET A 160 -8.70 -15.76 -6.38
N GLY A 161 -9.94 -15.56 -6.82
CA GLY A 161 -10.44 -14.27 -7.28
C GLY A 161 -10.52 -13.25 -6.15
N VAL A 162 -10.29 -11.98 -6.49
CA VAL A 162 -10.31 -10.84 -5.56
C VAL A 162 -11.62 -10.06 -5.55
N ASP A 163 -12.51 -10.36 -6.50
CA ASP A 163 -13.82 -9.73 -6.58
C ASP A 163 -14.77 -10.21 -5.47
N LYS A 164 -15.84 -9.43 -5.24
CA LYS A 164 -16.79 -9.70 -4.15
C LYS A 164 -17.53 -11.03 -4.31
N LEU A 165 -17.74 -11.51 -5.53
CA LEU A 165 -18.43 -12.78 -5.77
C LEU A 165 -17.51 -13.96 -5.42
N SER A 166 -16.27 -13.93 -5.91
CA SER A 166 -15.25 -14.92 -5.53
C SER A 166 -15.05 -14.94 -4.02
N PHE A 167 -14.92 -13.77 -3.39
CA PHE A 167 -14.77 -13.67 -1.94
C PHE A 167 -15.98 -14.22 -1.16
N ALA A 168 -17.20 -13.98 -1.63
CA ALA A 168 -18.41 -14.57 -1.07
C ALA A 168 -18.37 -16.11 -1.10
N PHE A 169 -17.95 -16.70 -2.23
CA PHE A 169 -17.79 -18.14 -2.36
C PHE A 169 -16.67 -18.69 -1.47
N ILE A 170 -15.59 -17.96 -1.25
CA ILE A 170 -14.54 -18.35 -0.28
C ILE A 170 -15.13 -18.44 1.13
N ILE A 171 -15.86 -17.42 1.57
CA ILE A 171 -16.47 -17.38 2.91
C ILE A 171 -17.47 -18.54 3.08
N LEU A 172 -18.33 -18.77 2.08
CA LEU A 172 -19.26 -19.90 2.06
C LEU A 172 -18.52 -21.24 2.12
N GLY A 173 -17.48 -21.40 1.30
CA GLY A 173 -16.68 -22.61 1.22
C GLY A 173 -16.02 -22.95 2.55
N LEU A 174 -15.42 -21.95 3.22
CA LEU A 174 -14.83 -22.10 4.55
C LEU A 174 -15.89 -22.44 5.61
N TRP A 175 -17.06 -21.79 5.57
CA TRP A 175 -18.17 -22.09 6.49
C TRP A 175 -18.64 -23.54 6.36
N PHE A 176 -18.92 -24.01 5.14
CA PHE A 176 -19.33 -25.39 4.89
C PHE A 176 -18.28 -26.39 5.34
N PHE A 177 -16.99 -26.11 5.10
CA PHE A 177 -15.89 -26.98 5.49
C PHE A 177 -15.80 -27.23 6.99
N VAL A 178 -15.95 -26.16 7.79
CA VAL A 178 -15.73 -26.22 9.24
C VAL A 178 -16.98 -26.65 9.99
N LYS A 179 -18.17 -26.20 9.57
CA LYS A 179 -19.41 -26.42 10.33
C LYS A 179 -20.11 -27.74 10.03
N TYR A 180 -19.89 -28.34 8.87
CA TYR A 180 -20.59 -29.56 8.46
C TYR A 180 -19.62 -30.73 8.26
N GLN A 181 -19.96 -31.88 8.85
CA GLN A 181 -19.23 -33.15 8.67
C GLN A 181 -19.95 -34.12 7.72
N SER A 182 -21.05 -33.68 7.11
CA SER A 182 -21.90 -34.48 6.21
C SER A 182 -21.57 -34.21 4.74
N TRP A 183 -22.38 -34.74 3.81
CA TRP A 183 -22.27 -34.48 2.36
C TRP A 183 -22.28 -32.99 2.01
N TRP A 184 -22.88 -32.16 2.87
CA TRP A 184 -22.80 -30.69 2.81
C TRP A 184 -21.36 -30.14 2.78
N ARG A 185 -20.37 -30.86 3.32
CA ARG A 185 -18.95 -30.49 3.26
C ARG A 185 -18.42 -30.47 1.83
N LEU A 186 -19.00 -31.27 0.91
CA LEU A 186 -18.62 -31.28 -0.50
C LEU A 186 -18.97 -29.96 -1.21
N PHE A 187 -19.99 -29.22 -0.73
CA PHE A 187 -20.27 -27.88 -1.23
C PHE A 187 -19.12 -26.91 -0.98
N SER A 188 -18.26 -27.17 0.01
CA SER A 188 -17.02 -26.40 0.21
C SER A 188 -16.13 -26.45 -1.03
N ILE A 189 -15.94 -27.65 -1.59
CA ILE A 189 -15.11 -27.85 -2.79
C ILE A 189 -15.72 -27.12 -3.98
N LEU A 190 -17.04 -27.20 -4.15
CA LEU A 190 -17.74 -26.47 -5.21
C LEU A 190 -17.57 -24.95 -5.08
N CYS A 191 -17.78 -24.39 -3.88
CA CYS A 191 -17.63 -22.96 -3.64
C CYS A 191 -16.19 -22.49 -3.88
N LEU A 192 -15.21 -23.21 -3.33
CA LEU A 192 -13.80 -22.88 -3.52
C LEU A 192 -13.36 -23.04 -4.97
N ALA A 193 -13.91 -24.02 -5.70
CA ALA A 193 -13.71 -24.13 -7.13
C ALA A 193 -14.23 -22.87 -7.83
N ILE A 194 -15.50 -22.49 -7.63
CA ILE A 194 -16.07 -21.29 -8.28
C ILE A 194 -15.27 -20.01 -7.98
N ALA A 195 -14.67 -19.92 -6.78
CA ALA A 195 -13.87 -18.76 -6.37
C ALA A 195 -12.46 -18.71 -6.96
N ILE A 196 -11.99 -19.76 -7.64
CA ILE A 196 -10.69 -19.72 -8.31
C ILE A 196 -10.72 -18.65 -9.40
N ASP A 197 -9.59 -17.98 -9.61
CA ASP A 197 -9.36 -17.17 -10.80
C ASP A 197 -8.57 -17.98 -11.82
N TRP A 198 -9.23 -18.34 -12.91
CA TRP A 198 -8.62 -19.13 -13.97
C TRP A 198 -7.54 -18.36 -14.73
N GLN A 199 -7.57 -17.03 -14.69
CA GLN A 199 -6.51 -16.21 -15.29
C GLN A 199 -5.19 -16.41 -14.56
N SER A 200 -5.21 -16.71 -13.26
CA SER A 200 -4.00 -17.00 -12.47
C SER A 200 -3.26 -18.28 -12.91
N PHE A 201 -3.89 -19.17 -13.69
CA PHE A 201 -3.27 -20.38 -14.25
C PHE A 201 -2.75 -20.18 -15.68
N VAL A 202 -3.29 -19.19 -16.39
CA VAL A 202 -2.61 -18.67 -17.58
C VAL A 202 -1.34 -18.08 -17.03
N LYS A 203 -0.17 -18.65 -17.38
CA LYS A 203 1.11 -18.15 -16.86
C LYS A 203 1.12 -16.62 -17.04
N GLU A 204 0.96 -15.88 -15.94
CA GLU A 204 1.69 -14.65 -15.76
C GLU A 204 3.12 -15.10 -15.96
N THR A 205 3.70 -14.85 -17.13
CA THR A 205 5.13 -15.01 -17.32
C THR A 205 5.75 -14.13 -16.25
N PRO A 206 6.32 -14.71 -15.17
CA PRO A 206 6.92 -13.90 -14.13
C PRO A 206 8.13 -13.26 -14.78
N GLN A 207 8.19 -11.94 -14.73
CA GLN A 207 9.43 -11.18 -14.78
C GLN A 207 10.30 -11.50 -16.01
N ILE A 208 10.14 -10.75 -17.10
CA ILE A 208 11.39 -10.25 -17.69
C ILE A 208 11.98 -9.43 -16.54
N PRO A 209 13.12 -9.82 -15.95
CA PRO A 209 13.82 -8.90 -15.06
C PRO A 209 14.08 -7.69 -15.94
N TYR A 210 13.46 -6.57 -15.61
CA TYR A 210 13.85 -5.32 -16.20
C TYR A 210 15.33 -5.15 -15.83
N GLN A 211 16.21 -5.43 -16.79
CA GLN A 211 17.63 -5.77 -16.59
C GLN A 211 18.26 -4.85 -15.52
N LEU A 212 18.61 -5.39 -14.35
CA LEU A 212 19.98 -5.82 -14.12
C LEU A 212 20.37 -6.91 -15.12
N GLN A 213 21.28 -6.59 -16.03
CA GLN A 213 21.80 -7.53 -17.01
C GLN A 213 22.50 -8.70 -16.30
N VAL A 214 21.93 -9.89 -16.42
CA VAL A 214 22.72 -11.12 -16.52
C VAL A 214 22.23 -11.86 -17.75
N TYR A 215 23.09 -11.95 -18.76
CA TYR A 215 22.84 -12.68 -20.00
C TYR A 215 22.81 -14.18 -19.71
N THR A 216 21.69 -14.84 -19.99
CA THR A 216 21.71 -16.23 -20.46
C THR A 216 20.62 -16.44 -21.49
N SER A 217 20.96 -17.20 -22.51
CA SER A 217 20.21 -17.44 -23.72
C SER A 217 18.98 -18.33 -23.51
N SER A 218 18.00 -18.11 -24.38
CA SER A 218 16.84 -18.95 -24.73
C SER A 218 15.51 -18.65 -24.02
N GLN A 219 14.58 -18.14 -24.86
CA GLN A 219 13.12 -18.01 -24.72
C GLN A 219 12.57 -16.80 -23.96
N THR A 220 12.41 -15.70 -24.71
CA THR A 220 11.61 -14.51 -24.38
C THR A 220 10.15 -14.71 -24.83
N PHE A 221 9.18 -14.52 -23.95
CA PHE A 221 7.78 -14.29 -24.30
C PHE A 221 7.47 -12.79 -24.12
N GLU A 222 6.85 -12.19 -25.13
CA GLU A 222 6.61 -10.75 -25.27
C GLU A 222 5.46 -10.24 -24.40
N PHE A 223 5.68 -9.18 -23.62
CA PHE A 223 4.60 -8.26 -23.22
C PHE A 223 4.23 -7.38 -24.42
N ASN A 224 3.49 -7.97 -25.36
CA ASN A 224 3.20 -7.39 -26.69
C ASN A 224 2.18 -6.25 -26.71
N GLN A 225 2.00 -5.49 -25.61
CA GLN A 225 0.89 -4.51 -25.51
C GLN A 225 1.32 -3.05 -25.32
N ILE A 226 2.51 -2.77 -24.81
CA ILE A 226 3.00 -1.39 -24.74
C ILE A 226 4.24 -1.27 -25.62
N PRO A 227 4.21 -0.49 -26.71
CA PRO A 227 5.35 -0.28 -27.59
C PRO A 227 6.39 0.69 -26.98
N LEU A 228 6.61 0.65 -25.65
CA LEU A 228 7.51 1.56 -24.93
C LEU A 228 8.40 0.79 -23.96
N LYS A 229 9.70 1.09 -24.01
CA LYS A 229 10.69 0.63 -23.03
C LYS A 229 10.74 1.64 -21.87
N ILE A 230 10.14 1.31 -20.73
CA ILE A 230 10.02 2.18 -19.53
C ILE A 230 10.99 1.77 -18.41
N LYS A 231 11.99 2.58 -18.06
CA LYS A 231 12.87 2.36 -16.90
C LYS A 231 12.22 2.87 -15.61
N LEU A 232 12.04 2.00 -14.62
CA LEU A 232 11.61 2.38 -13.27
C LEU A 232 12.83 2.56 -12.37
N ILE A 233 12.94 3.70 -11.71
CA ILE A 233 14.03 3.98 -10.77
C ILE A 233 13.61 3.60 -9.36
N GLN A 234 14.48 2.84 -8.70
CA GLN A 234 14.46 2.63 -7.26
C GLN A 234 15.57 3.47 -6.64
N SER A 235 15.22 4.42 -5.77
CA SER A 235 16.21 5.21 -5.03
C SER A 235 16.36 4.73 -3.58
N ASN A 236 17.44 5.19 -2.92
CA ASN A 236 17.76 4.85 -1.54
C ASN A 236 17.98 6.11 -0.68
N VAL A 237 17.15 7.12 -0.89
CA VAL A 237 17.24 8.42 -0.22
C VAL A 237 16.65 8.32 1.20
N SER A 238 17.35 8.89 2.19
CA SER A 238 16.84 8.99 3.57
C SER A 238 15.63 9.93 3.61
N GLN A 239 14.68 9.69 4.52
CA GLN A 239 13.59 10.62 4.78
C GLN A 239 13.97 11.68 5.84
N ASP A 240 15.09 11.51 6.54
CA ASP A 240 15.60 12.48 7.52
C ASP A 240 15.91 13.83 6.87
N LEU A 241 15.25 14.90 7.33
CA LEU A 241 15.36 16.22 6.72
C LEU A 241 16.77 16.80 6.79
N LYS A 242 17.49 16.56 7.89
CA LYS A 242 18.85 17.07 8.07
C LYS A 242 19.79 16.41 7.07
N THR A 243 19.83 15.08 7.03
CA THR A 243 20.65 14.33 6.06
C THR A 243 20.31 14.71 4.63
N ARG A 244 19.02 14.78 4.27
CA ARG A 244 18.59 15.19 2.92
C ARG A 244 19.04 16.60 2.56
N SER A 245 18.98 17.52 3.50
CA SER A 245 19.41 18.91 3.26
C SER A 245 20.92 19.00 3.03
N GLU A 246 21.71 18.23 3.78
CA GLU A 246 23.16 18.14 3.63
C GLU A 246 23.59 17.49 2.30
N GLU A 247 22.81 16.52 1.79
CA GLU A 247 23.15 15.71 0.62
C GLU A 247 22.40 16.12 -0.67
N ILE A 248 21.65 17.23 -0.66
CA ILE A 248 20.71 17.59 -1.74
C ILE A 248 21.33 17.63 -3.13
N VAL A 249 22.53 18.21 -3.27
CA VAL A 249 23.22 18.30 -4.56
C VAL A 249 23.60 16.91 -5.07
N ALA A 250 24.07 16.02 -4.19
CA ALA A 250 24.46 14.67 -4.56
C ALA A 250 23.26 13.81 -4.95
N ILE A 251 22.15 13.90 -4.19
CA ILE A 251 20.92 13.16 -4.48
C ILE A 251 20.33 13.59 -5.83
N PHE A 252 20.31 14.90 -6.10
CA PHE A 252 19.82 15.41 -7.39
C PHE A 252 20.70 14.94 -8.55
N ALA A 253 22.03 15.01 -8.38
CA ALA A 253 22.97 14.52 -9.39
C ALA A 253 22.80 13.02 -9.66
N GLU A 254 22.52 12.20 -8.65
CA GLU A 254 22.27 10.75 -8.80
C GLU A 254 21.00 10.48 -9.62
N HIS A 255 19.92 11.23 -9.35
CA HIS A 255 18.68 11.13 -10.11
C HIS A 255 18.87 11.54 -11.57
N ILE A 256 19.58 12.64 -11.84
CA ILE A 256 19.91 13.05 -13.21
C ILE A 256 20.81 12.01 -13.91
N GLN A 257 21.79 11.45 -13.20
CA GLN A 257 22.63 10.40 -13.75
C GLN A 257 21.82 9.15 -14.10
N SER A 258 20.79 8.83 -13.32
CA SER A 258 19.86 7.74 -13.63
C SER A 258 19.09 7.97 -14.92
N VAL A 259 18.70 9.22 -15.22
CA VAL A 259 18.11 9.60 -16.52
C VAL A 259 19.11 9.41 -17.66
N ARG A 260 20.35 9.89 -17.51
CA ARG A 260 21.41 9.72 -18.52
C ARG A 260 21.70 8.24 -18.79
N ASN A 261 21.72 7.41 -17.75
CA ASN A 261 21.87 5.96 -17.89
C ASN A 261 20.69 5.35 -18.67
N ALA A 262 19.46 5.77 -18.40
CA ALA A 262 18.29 5.29 -19.13
C ALA A 262 18.35 5.65 -20.63
N ILE A 263 18.83 6.86 -20.98
CA ILE A 263 19.08 7.25 -22.38
C ILE A 263 20.12 6.31 -23.02
N ASN A 264 21.26 6.11 -22.36
CA ASN A 264 22.35 5.26 -22.86
C ASN A 264 21.92 3.79 -23.02
N GLU A 265 21.03 3.30 -22.14
CA GLU A 265 20.44 1.96 -22.20
C GLU A 265 19.30 1.85 -23.23
N GLY A 266 18.97 2.95 -23.94
CA GLY A 266 17.98 3.00 -25.01
C GLY A 266 16.54 2.87 -24.52
N TYR A 267 16.20 3.46 -23.37
CA TYR A 267 14.82 3.53 -22.88
C TYR A 267 14.03 4.68 -23.51
N ASP A 268 12.73 4.45 -23.69
CA ASP A 268 11.79 5.45 -24.18
C ASP A 268 11.33 6.42 -23.11
N VAL A 269 11.22 5.91 -21.88
CA VAL A 269 10.69 6.60 -20.70
C VAL A 269 11.52 6.22 -19.48
N VAL A 270 11.77 7.17 -18.59
CA VAL A 270 12.30 6.91 -17.24
C VAL A 270 11.35 7.50 -16.21
N VAL A 271 11.04 6.71 -15.18
CA VAL A 271 10.15 7.10 -14.08
C VAL A 271 10.95 7.13 -12.78
N LEU A 272 11.04 8.32 -12.19
CA LEU A 272 11.67 8.54 -10.89
C LEU A 272 10.63 8.51 -9.76
N PRO A 273 11.05 8.21 -8.52
CA PRO A 273 10.15 8.13 -7.38
C PRO A 273 9.46 9.45 -7.00
N GLU A 274 8.50 9.36 -6.09
CA GLU A 274 7.85 10.51 -5.46
C GLU A 274 8.90 11.33 -4.70
N SER A 275 8.82 12.66 -4.80
CA SER A 275 9.77 13.57 -4.14
C SER A 275 11.25 13.27 -4.45
N ALA A 276 11.55 12.77 -5.65
CA ALA A 276 12.92 12.60 -6.15
C ALA A 276 13.68 13.95 -6.14
N PHE A 277 12.97 15.04 -6.46
CA PHE A 277 13.43 16.41 -6.21
C PHE A 277 12.57 17.05 -5.13
N TYR A 278 13.13 17.22 -3.94
CA TYR A 278 12.43 17.78 -2.77
C TYR A 278 12.66 19.29 -2.63
N ALA A 279 12.61 19.97 -3.76
CA ALA A 279 12.60 21.41 -3.89
C ALA A 279 11.58 21.76 -4.99
N PRO A 280 11.02 22.98 -5.01
CA PRO A 280 10.14 23.41 -6.08
C PRO A 280 10.80 23.24 -7.45
N LEU A 281 10.22 22.40 -8.31
CA LEU A 281 10.74 22.11 -9.64
C LEU A 281 10.00 22.97 -10.67
N HIS A 282 10.39 24.23 -10.79
CA HIS A 282 9.63 25.22 -11.58
C HIS A 282 10.52 26.09 -12.48
N TRP A 283 9.97 26.49 -13.62
CA TRP A 283 10.65 27.29 -14.66
C TRP A 283 10.95 28.74 -14.23
N ASN A 284 10.17 29.31 -13.30
CA ASN A 284 10.42 30.66 -12.78
C ASN A 284 11.72 30.77 -11.97
N TYR A 285 12.28 29.65 -11.52
CA TYR A 285 13.60 29.60 -10.89
C TYR A 285 14.68 29.55 -11.97
N ASN A 286 14.81 30.62 -12.76
CA ASN A 286 15.86 30.76 -13.77
C ASN A 286 17.23 30.38 -13.18
N GLY A 287 17.88 29.36 -13.74
CA GLY A 287 19.17 28.87 -13.27
C GLY A 287 19.10 27.74 -12.22
N PHE A 288 17.93 27.17 -11.95
CA PHE A 288 17.85 25.92 -11.19
C PHE A 288 18.33 24.75 -12.05
N VAL A 289 19.62 24.45 -11.90
CA VAL A 289 20.37 23.46 -12.70
C VAL A 289 19.61 22.14 -12.93
N PRO A 290 18.96 21.52 -11.93
CA PRO A 290 18.22 20.28 -12.18
C PRO A 290 17.07 20.42 -13.17
N TYR A 291 16.33 21.53 -13.14
CA TYR A 291 15.23 21.75 -14.09
C TYR A 291 15.76 21.87 -15.52
N ASP A 292 16.80 22.70 -15.72
CA ASP A 292 17.41 22.92 -17.03
C ASP A 292 18.02 21.63 -17.60
N GLU A 293 18.66 20.82 -16.76
CA GLU A 293 19.19 19.51 -17.17
C GLU A 293 18.09 18.53 -17.55
N LEU A 294 17.02 18.41 -16.76
CA LEU A 294 15.87 17.56 -17.10
C LEU A 294 15.22 18.00 -18.41
N LEU A 295 15.06 19.32 -18.60
CA LEU A 295 14.48 19.88 -19.82
C LEU A 295 15.35 19.56 -21.04
N GLY A 296 16.67 19.69 -20.93
CA GLY A 296 17.61 19.34 -21.99
C GLY A 296 17.55 17.85 -22.35
N LEU A 297 17.61 16.97 -21.35
CA LEU A 297 17.55 15.52 -21.51
C LEU A 297 16.19 15.04 -22.06
N SER A 298 15.13 15.81 -21.84
CA SER A 298 13.78 15.46 -22.30
C SER A 298 13.61 15.39 -23.83
N ASN A 299 14.59 15.90 -24.59
CA ASN A 299 14.62 15.78 -26.05
C ASN A 299 15.03 14.38 -26.52
N GLU A 300 15.63 13.57 -25.64
CA GLU A 300 16.11 12.22 -25.96
C GLU A 300 15.25 11.12 -25.30
N ILE A 301 14.63 11.43 -24.15
CA ILE A 301 13.82 10.49 -23.38
C ILE A 301 12.63 11.20 -22.72
N VAL A 302 11.53 10.50 -22.49
CA VAL A 302 10.43 11.02 -21.65
C VAL A 302 10.80 10.82 -20.18
N ILE A 303 10.71 11.88 -19.37
CA ILE A 303 11.05 11.81 -17.94
C ILE A 303 9.79 12.05 -17.12
N ILE A 304 9.45 11.09 -16.27
CA ILE A 304 8.41 11.23 -15.25
C ILE A 304 9.08 11.34 -13.89
N VAL A 305 8.79 12.38 -13.13
CA VAL A 305 9.52 12.67 -11.88
C VAL A 305 8.62 13.29 -10.81
N GLY A 306 8.70 12.77 -9.58
CA GLY A 306 8.04 13.36 -8.44
C GLY A 306 8.83 14.55 -7.87
N ALA A 307 8.17 15.69 -7.70
CA ALA A 307 8.76 16.88 -7.09
C ALA A 307 7.73 17.79 -6.40
N LEU A 308 8.22 18.77 -5.66
CA LEU A 308 7.40 19.83 -5.10
C LEU A 308 7.01 20.82 -6.22
N ARG A 309 5.74 21.23 -6.24
CA ARG A 309 5.27 22.37 -7.03
C ARG A 309 4.76 23.45 -6.08
N ASP A 310 5.02 24.69 -6.41
CA ASP A 310 4.50 25.86 -5.71
C ASP A 310 3.69 26.75 -6.66
N GLU A 311 2.73 27.48 -6.09
CA GLU A 311 1.91 28.46 -6.80
C GLU A 311 1.46 29.54 -5.83
N GLU A 312 1.36 30.79 -6.27
CA GLU A 312 0.75 31.86 -5.48
C GLU A 312 -0.77 31.69 -5.50
N ASN A 313 -1.38 31.62 -4.32
CA ASN A 313 -2.82 31.54 -4.18
C ASN A 313 -3.49 32.91 -4.42
N THR A 314 -4.82 32.97 -4.36
CA THR A 314 -5.60 34.20 -4.58
C THR A 314 -5.31 35.32 -3.58
N GLU A 315 -4.70 35.01 -2.45
CA GLU A 315 -4.33 35.94 -1.38
C GLU A 315 -2.85 36.37 -1.47
N GLY A 316 -2.08 35.81 -2.40
CA GLY A 316 -0.66 36.07 -2.59
C GLY A 316 0.26 35.20 -1.72
N ASP A 317 -0.29 34.21 -1.00
CA ASP A 317 0.49 33.26 -0.20
C ASP A 317 0.88 32.03 -1.04
N PRO A 318 2.04 31.39 -0.76
CA PRO A 318 2.45 30.19 -1.47
C PRO A 318 1.62 28.97 -1.08
N SER A 319 1.05 28.30 -2.07
CA SER A 319 0.46 26.96 -1.99
C SER A 319 1.45 25.93 -2.51
N TYR A 320 1.62 24.83 -1.77
CA TYR A 320 2.56 23.76 -2.10
C TYR A 320 1.80 22.48 -2.47
N PHE A 321 2.26 21.78 -3.51
CA PHE A 321 1.66 20.55 -4.04
C PHE A 321 2.70 19.45 -4.20
N ASN A 322 2.33 18.23 -3.82
CA ASN A 322 3.10 17.03 -4.14
C ASN A 322 2.73 16.61 -5.56
N SER A 323 3.69 16.66 -6.49
CA SER A 323 3.37 16.61 -7.92
C SER A 323 4.22 15.61 -8.66
N THR A 324 3.64 15.04 -9.72
CA THR A 324 4.40 14.32 -10.75
C THR A 324 4.52 15.21 -11.97
N PHE A 325 5.74 15.45 -12.42
CA PHE A 325 6.05 16.16 -13.66
C PHE A 325 6.36 15.18 -14.78
N LYS A 326 5.93 15.54 -16.00
CA LYS A 326 6.35 14.92 -17.26
C LYS A 326 7.16 15.94 -18.06
N PHE A 327 8.40 15.61 -18.37
CA PHE A 327 9.25 16.30 -19.34
C PHE A 327 9.31 15.49 -20.63
N GLU A 328 8.95 16.10 -21.76
CA GLU A 328 8.95 15.46 -23.08
C GLU A 328 9.18 16.52 -24.16
N ASN A 329 10.22 16.34 -24.98
CA ASN A 329 10.56 17.24 -26.10
C ASN A 329 10.65 18.73 -25.71
N GLY A 330 11.23 19.03 -24.55
CA GLY A 330 11.35 20.39 -24.03
C GLY A 330 10.04 20.99 -23.50
N VAL A 331 8.97 20.18 -23.37
CA VAL A 331 7.69 20.61 -22.78
C VAL A 331 7.50 19.93 -21.43
N VAL A 332 7.00 20.71 -20.47
CA VAL A 332 6.71 20.24 -19.11
C VAL A 332 5.21 20.28 -18.86
N SER A 333 4.68 19.20 -18.29
CA SER A 333 3.31 19.10 -17.78
C SER A 333 3.33 18.42 -16.42
N PHE A 334 2.27 18.54 -15.63
CA PHE A 334 2.25 17.98 -14.28
C PHE A 334 0.85 17.53 -13.86
N TYR A 335 0.79 16.71 -12.82
CA TYR A 335 -0.40 16.46 -12.03
C TYR A 335 -0.08 16.55 -10.55
N ASP A 336 -0.94 17.28 -9.83
CA ASP A 336 -0.87 17.40 -8.38
C ASP A 336 -1.60 16.24 -7.72
N LYS A 337 -1.10 15.81 -6.55
CA LYS A 337 -1.73 14.78 -5.72
C LYS A 337 -3.11 15.23 -5.26
N VAL A 338 -4.12 14.43 -5.54
CA VAL A 338 -5.53 14.66 -5.19
C VAL A 338 -5.83 14.08 -3.81
N LEU A 339 -5.41 12.84 -3.53
CA LEU A 339 -5.67 12.19 -2.25
C LEU A 339 -4.49 12.36 -1.30
N LEU A 340 -4.60 13.37 -0.43
CA LEU A 340 -3.60 13.66 0.58
C LEU A 340 -3.67 12.68 1.75
N VAL A 341 -2.51 12.41 2.37
CA VAL A 341 -2.38 11.58 3.56
C VAL A 341 -2.79 12.38 4.80
N PRO A 342 -3.80 11.92 5.58
CA PRO A 342 -4.19 12.59 6.82
C PRO A 342 -3.04 12.61 7.83
N PHE A 343 -2.88 13.74 8.52
CA PHE A 343 -1.84 14.02 9.52
C PHE A 343 -0.39 14.02 9.00
N GLY A 344 -0.16 13.63 7.74
CA GLY A 344 1.14 13.73 7.07
C GLY A 344 1.21 14.90 6.10
N GLU A 345 0.21 15.03 5.23
CA GLU A 345 0.15 16.07 4.19
C GLU A 345 -0.89 17.15 4.49
N TYR A 346 -1.92 16.83 5.28
CA TYR A 346 -2.91 17.80 5.75
C TYR A 346 -3.42 17.45 7.14
N ILE A 347 -3.98 18.45 7.83
CA ILE A 347 -4.67 18.26 9.11
C ILE A 347 -6.18 18.23 8.86
N PRO A 348 -6.89 17.13 9.21
CA PRO A 348 -8.35 17.10 9.09
C PRO A 348 -9.01 18.19 9.93
N SER A 349 -10.03 18.86 9.39
CA SER A 349 -10.64 20.08 9.96
C SER A 349 -11.16 19.92 11.40
N PHE A 350 -11.64 18.72 11.76
CA PHE A 350 -12.10 18.42 13.13
C PHE A 350 -10.96 18.39 14.17
N PHE A 351 -9.71 18.24 13.74
CA PHE A 351 -8.52 18.26 14.59
C PHE A 351 -7.80 19.61 14.62
N THR A 352 -8.18 20.58 13.79
CA THR A 352 -7.52 21.89 13.70
C THR A 352 -7.37 22.62 15.04
N PRO A 353 -8.35 22.62 15.97
CA PRO A 353 -8.18 23.26 17.28
C PRO A 353 -7.07 22.62 18.14
N LEU A 354 -6.89 21.30 18.02
CA LEU A 354 -5.83 20.56 18.69
C LEU A 354 -4.51 20.72 17.95
N ALA A 355 -4.55 20.79 16.62
CA ALA A 355 -3.37 20.98 15.79
C ALA A 355 -2.73 22.35 16.02
N ASN A 356 -3.51 23.42 16.15
CA ASN A 356 -2.99 24.75 16.46
C ASN A 356 -2.29 24.82 17.83
N LEU A 357 -2.55 23.88 18.74
CA LEU A 357 -1.90 23.79 20.05
C LEU A 357 -0.52 23.10 20.00
N PHE A 358 -0.26 22.28 18.98
CA PHE A 358 0.95 21.44 18.87
C PHE A 358 1.76 21.62 17.56
N PHE A 359 1.19 22.27 16.54
CA PHE A 359 1.69 22.25 15.15
C PHE A 359 1.77 23.66 14.51
N GLU A 360 2.01 24.72 15.30
CA GLU A 360 2.24 26.07 14.76
C GLU A 360 3.32 26.04 13.66
N GLY A 361 2.97 26.43 12.43
CA GLY A 361 3.91 26.64 11.32
C GLY A 361 4.04 25.51 10.29
N LEU A 362 3.33 24.39 10.41
CA LEU A 362 3.31 23.37 9.35
C LEU A 362 2.27 23.73 8.27
N GLY A 363 2.72 24.42 7.22
CA GLY A 363 1.95 24.57 5.99
C GLY A 363 1.76 23.20 5.34
N GLY A 364 0.52 22.71 5.30
CA GLY A 364 0.17 21.46 4.63
C GLY A 364 0.24 21.57 3.11
N PHE A 365 0.19 20.43 2.43
CA PHE A 365 0.01 20.38 0.99
C PHE A 365 -1.41 20.79 0.60
N SER A 366 -1.53 21.42 -0.56
CA SER A 366 -2.78 21.63 -1.26
C SER A 366 -3.09 20.41 -2.13
N ALA A 367 -4.38 20.07 -2.24
CA ALA A 367 -4.84 18.96 -3.06
C ALA A 367 -5.03 19.40 -4.52
N GLY A 368 -4.66 18.53 -5.45
CA GLY A 368 -5.03 18.64 -6.85
C GLY A 368 -6.54 18.54 -7.05
N SER A 369 -7.04 19.07 -8.16
CA SER A 369 -8.48 19.08 -8.48
C SER A 369 -9.00 17.71 -8.91
N ASP A 370 -8.30 17.03 -9.80
CA ASP A 370 -8.75 15.79 -10.45
C ASP A 370 -7.58 14.85 -10.78
N PHE A 371 -7.88 13.54 -10.84
CA PHE A 371 -6.91 12.56 -11.31
C PHE A 371 -6.61 12.74 -12.80
N GLY A 372 -5.35 12.52 -13.16
CA GLY A 372 -4.81 12.86 -14.47
C GLY A 372 -4.31 11.69 -15.29
N TYR A 373 -4.13 11.95 -16.59
CA TYR A 373 -3.45 11.06 -17.52
C TYR A 373 -2.30 11.75 -18.24
N PHE A 374 -1.16 11.07 -18.33
CA PHE A 374 -0.10 11.43 -19.25
C PHE A 374 -0.24 10.62 -20.54
N ASP A 375 -0.31 11.30 -21.67
CA ASP A 375 -0.06 10.69 -22.97
C ASP A 375 1.45 10.69 -23.21
N ILE A 376 2.02 9.51 -23.39
CA ILE A 376 3.46 9.29 -23.59
C ILE A 376 3.62 8.49 -24.87
N LYS A 377 4.19 9.10 -25.92
CA LYS A 377 4.42 8.45 -27.23
C LYS A 377 3.18 7.67 -27.75
N GLY A 378 1.98 8.23 -27.55
CA GLY A 378 0.70 7.62 -28.01
C GLY A 378 0.08 6.58 -27.07
N VAL A 379 0.69 6.29 -25.92
CA VAL A 379 0.14 5.43 -24.87
C VAL A 379 -0.29 6.28 -23.68
N ARG A 380 -1.48 6.01 -23.16
CA ARG A 380 -2.11 6.78 -22.10
C ARG A 380 -1.93 6.11 -20.73
N PHE A 381 -1.31 6.83 -19.78
CA PHE A 381 -1.02 6.36 -18.43
C PHE A 381 -1.74 7.21 -17.39
N LYS A 382 -2.49 6.60 -16.48
CA LYS A 382 -3.06 7.32 -15.33
C LYS A 382 -1.96 7.59 -14.31
N ASN A 383 -1.87 8.80 -13.80
CA ASN A 383 -0.85 9.17 -12.81
C ASN A 383 -1.35 8.95 -11.38
N ALA A 384 -0.60 8.19 -10.58
CA ALA A 384 -0.86 8.00 -9.16
C ALA A 384 0.37 8.38 -8.32
N ILE A 385 0.13 9.08 -7.21
CA ILE A 385 1.15 9.42 -6.22
C ILE A 385 0.87 8.68 -4.93
N CYS A 386 1.75 7.74 -4.61
CA CYS A 386 1.79 7.02 -3.33
C CYS A 386 0.44 6.39 -3.00
N TYR A 387 -0.19 6.85 -1.92
CA TYR A 387 -1.46 6.34 -1.41
C TYR A 387 -2.60 6.32 -2.45
N GLU A 388 -2.57 7.15 -3.48
CA GLU A 388 -3.62 7.18 -4.53
C GLU A 388 -3.77 5.85 -5.28
N GLY A 389 -2.66 5.17 -5.55
CA GLY A 389 -2.67 3.89 -6.27
C GLY A 389 -3.23 2.73 -5.43
N THR A 390 -3.50 2.95 -4.14
CA THR A 390 -4.17 2.00 -3.26
C THR A 390 -5.57 2.46 -2.87
N ASN A 391 -6.19 3.36 -3.62
CA ASN A 391 -7.54 3.85 -3.37
C ASN A 391 -8.54 3.37 -4.44
N LYS A 392 -9.69 2.85 -4.02
CA LYS A 392 -10.75 2.40 -4.95
C LYS A 392 -11.22 3.47 -5.94
N GLY A 393 -11.37 4.72 -5.49
CA GLY A 393 -11.88 5.83 -6.29
C GLY A 393 -10.95 6.19 -7.45
N PHE A 394 -9.63 5.98 -7.30
CA PHE A 394 -8.66 6.18 -8.37
C PHE A 394 -8.95 5.28 -9.59
N TYR A 395 -9.44 4.06 -9.37
CA TYR A 395 -9.68 3.09 -10.44
C TYR A 395 -11.11 3.13 -11.03
N ALA A 396 -11.90 4.16 -10.71
CA ALA A 396 -13.32 4.23 -11.12
C ALA A 396 -13.55 4.17 -12.65
N ASP A 397 -12.57 4.60 -13.44
CA ASP A 397 -12.57 4.59 -14.91
C ASP A 397 -11.86 3.37 -15.53
N ASN A 398 -11.41 2.40 -14.72
CA ASN A 398 -10.67 1.20 -15.13
C ASN A 398 -9.42 1.52 -15.99
N PRO A 399 -8.41 2.20 -15.43
CA PRO A 399 -7.22 2.59 -16.19
C PRO A 399 -6.46 1.36 -16.66
N GLN A 400 -6.12 1.28 -17.94
CA GLN A 400 -5.34 0.16 -18.47
C GLN A 400 -3.89 0.20 -17.97
N TYR A 401 -3.28 1.38 -18.00
CA TYR A 401 -1.89 1.60 -17.56
C TYR A 401 -1.85 2.70 -16.51
N VAL A 402 -1.07 2.45 -15.45
CA VAL A 402 -0.87 3.39 -14.34
C VAL A 402 0.61 3.62 -14.16
N ILE A 403 1.04 4.88 -14.08
CA ILE A 403 2.36 5.23 -13.57
C ILE A 403 2.18 5.63 -12.12
N MET A 404 2.86 4.93 -11.22
CA MET A 404 2.82 5.18 -9.80
C MET A 404 4.19 5.55 -9.27
N THR A 405 4.26 6.63 -8.52
CA THR A 405 5.50 7.05 -7.84
C THR A 405 5.27 7.04 -6.34
N SER A 406 6.21 6.50 -5.55
CA SER A 406 6.07 6.48 -4.08
C SER A 406 7.38 6.70 -3.34
N ASN A 407 7.28 7.28 -2.16
CA ASN A 407 8.39 7.43 -1.23
C ASN A 407 8.13 6.61 0.04
N ASN A 408 8.53 5.34 0.06
CA ASN A 408 8.24 4.45 1.19
C ASN A 408 9.24 4.64 2.35
N ALA A 409 10.18 5.59 2.21
CA ALA A 409 11.14 5.94 3.27
C ALA A 409 10.47 6.40 4.57
N TRP A 410 9.24 6.92 4.48
CA TRP A 410 8.41 7.28 5.62
C TRP A 410 8.18 6.13 6.61
N PHE A 411 8.08 4.89 6.11
CA PHE A 411 7.56 3.76 6.90
C PHE A 411 8.52 2.59 7.03
N VAL A 412 9.62 2.55 6.26
CA VAL A 412 10.62 1.48 6.39
C VAL A 412 11.51 1.65 7.64
N PRO A 413 11.97 0.56 8.28
CA PRO A 413 11.61 -0.83 7.99
C PRO A 413 10.25 -1.19 8.60
N SER A 414 9.33 -1.68 7.77
CA SER A 414 8.03 -2.23 8.20
C SER A 414 7.40 -3.04 7.08
N ILE A 415 6.19 -3.56 7.33
CA ILE A 415 5.36 -4.23 6.33
C ILE A 415 4.62 -3.26 5.38
N GLU A 416 4.73 -1.94 5.56
CA GLU A 416 3.99 -0.97 4.75
C GLU A 416 4.18 -1.17 3.23
N PRO A 417 5.42 -1.32 2.69
CA PRO A 417 5.59 -1.54 1.25
C PRO A 417 4.89 -2.80 0.76
N ILE A 418 4.79 -3.83 1.61
CA ILE A 418 4.11 -5.08 1.28
C ILE A 418 2.60 -4.87 1.21
N VAL A 419 2.03 -4.15 2.18
CA VAL A 419 0.60 -3.85 2.20
C VAL A 419 0.22 -2.97 1.01
N GLN A 420 1.04 -1.96 0.69
CA GLN A 420 0.85 -1.09 -0.47
C GLN A 420 0.89 -1.88 -1.78
N LYS A 421 1.96 -2.68 -2.01
CA LYS A 421 2.10 -3.59 -3.15
C LYS A 421 0.89 -4.50 -3.31
N ASN A 422 0.44 -5.08 -2.20
CA ASN A 422 -0.66 -6.02 -2.22
C ASN A 422 -2.01 -5.35 -2.55
N LEU A 423 -2.27 -4.14 -2.04
CA LEU A 423 -3.46 -3.37 -2.41
C LEU A 423 -3.41 -2.91 -3.88
N MET A 424 -2.23 -2.53 -4.39
CA MET A 424 -2.05 -2.24 -5.81
C MET A 424 -2.36 -3.47 -6.68
N LYS A 425 -1.79 -4.65 -6.37
CA LYS A 425 -2.10 -5.89 -7.10
C LYS A 425 -3.58 -6.25 -7.00
N TYR A 426 -4.21 -6.04 -5.85
CA TYR A 426 -5.66 -6.22 -5.68
C TYR A 426 -6.47 -5.35 -6.65
N TYR A 427 -6.17 -4.06 -6.76
CA TYR A 427 -6.87 -3.17 -7.68
C TYR A 427 -6.52 -3.44 -9.14
N ALA A 428 -5.26 -3.73 -9.45
CA ALA A 428 -4.85 -4.17 -10.78
C ALA A 428 -5.67 -5.36 -11.25
N ARG A 429 -5.80 -6.41 -10.43
CA ARG A 429 -6.64 -7.59 -10.73
C ARG A 429 -8.10 -7.24 -10.96
N LEU A 430 -8.69 -6.38 -10.14
CA LEU A 430 -10.09 -5.96 -10.27
C LEU A 430 -10.37 -5.17 -11.55
N HIS A 431 -9.45 -4.27 -11.91
CA HIS A 431 -9.64 -3.28 -12.98
C HIS A 431 -8.88 -3.63 -14.26
N LYS A 432 -8.17 -4.76 -14.27
CA LYS A 432 -7.31 -5.23 -15.38
C LYS A 432 -6.25 -4.19 -15.75
N SER A 433 -5.66 -3.56 -14.73
CA SER A 433 -4.65 -2.52 -14.88
C SER A 433 -3.24 -3.11 -14.80
N ILE A 434 -2.28 -2.46 -15.46
CA ILE A 434 -0.86 -2.70 -15.26
C ILE A 434 -0.25 -1.45 -14.64
N ILE A 435 0.43 -1.60 -13.51
CA ILE A 435 0.99 -0.51 -12.72
C ILE A 435 2.52 -0.52 -12.85
N PHE A 436 3.09 0.61 -13.23
CA PHE A 436 4.52 0.87 -13.34
C PHE A 436 4.94 1.66 -12.10
N HIS A 437 5.57 1.00 -11.13
CA HIS A 437 5.82 1.55 -9.80
C HIS A 437 7.29 1.91 -9.58
N ALA A 438 7.60 3.20 -9.53
CA ALA A 438 8.91 3.73 -9.16
C ALA A 438 8.91 4.20 -7.69
N THR A 439 9.96 3.87 -6.95
CA THR A 439 9.94 3.89 -5.48
C THR A 439 11.23 4.40 -4.86
N ASN A 440 11.11 5.05 -3.70
CA ASN A 440 12.24 5.23 -2.79
C ASN A 440 12.16 4.19 -1.67
N ARG A 441 13.28 3.52 -1.37
CA ARG A 441 13.49 2.50 -0.31
C ARG A 441 12.76 1.15 -0.44
N SER A 442 11.78 0.99 -1.31
CA SER A 442 11.15 -0.30 -1.64
C SER A 442 11.50 -0.73 -3.07
N PRO A 443 11.36 -2.02 -3.44
CA PRO A 443 11.59 -2.46 -4.82
C PRO A 443 10.76 -1.69 -5.84
N ALA A 444 11.38 -1.23 -6.93
CA ALA A 444 10.63 -0.73 -8.09
C ALA A 444 10.20 -1.91 -8.97
N GLU A 445 8.96 -1.92 -9.45
CA GLU A 445 8.41 -3.09 -10.14
C GLU A 445 7.23 -2.77 -11.04
N VAL A 446 6.90 -3.73 -11.91
CA VAL A 446 5.67 -3.71 -12.71
C VAL A 446 4.68 -4.69 -12.09
N ILE A 447 3.50 -4.21 -11.75
CA ILE A 447 2.42 -5.00 -11.14
C ILE A 447 1.32 -5.21 -12.19
N GLY A 448 1.21 -6.44 -12.71
CA GLY A 448 0.14 -6.83 -13.62
C GLY A 448 -1.14 -7.25 -12.89
N TYR A 449 -2.24 -7.38 -13.62
CA TYR A 449 -3.51 -7.95 -13.14
C TYR A 449 -3.57 -9.47 -13.26
#